data_AF-X6LGU1-F1
#
_entry.id   AF-X6LGU1-F1
#
_cell.length_a   1.000
_cell.length_b   1.000
_cell.length_c   1.000
_cell.angle_alpha   90.00
_cell.angle_beta   90.00
_cell.angle_gamma   90.00
#
_symmetry.space_group_name_H-M   'P 1'
#
loop_
_entity.id
_entity.type
_entity.pdbx_description
1 polymer ?
#
loop_
_entity_poly.entity_id
_entity_poly.type
_entity_poly.pdbx_seq_one_letter_code
_entity_poly.pdbx_strand_id
1 'polypeptide(L)'
;MEEEKSKDNVKLDLKSITEQQTCFDKNWILQLNKQEDIHDFICLICKQVANNPMEIDCSQHKNMDESLVVGENCLKQFLSKNPNSCPIEPHDNCSYSQSRLAKRYINELDVICPRQFQQEQEQQQLQISTQRGHEEGETHGIVSCDFKGKVKHVNDHLEHSCFLQIVKCWFGSFGCNHTCLKSAIHDHLTSNMKLHFDLVIKSFDSLQQIIRQYQVSLF
;
A
#
# COMPACT_ATOMS: atom_id res chain seq x y z
N MET A 1 28.56 -16.00 13.75
CA MET A 1 28.58 -14.80 14.59
C MET A 1 29.09 -13.72 13.66
N GLU A 2 28.31 -12.86 13.04
CA GLU A 2 27.02 -12.17 13.24
C GLU A 2 26.70 -11.59 11.83
N GLU A 3 25.51 -11.30 11.33
CA GLU A 3 24.12 -11.37 11.75
C GLU A 3 23.28 -11.51 10.46
N GLU A 4 22.26 -12.36 10.48
CA GLU A 4 21.14 -12.29 9.56
C GLU A 4 20.35 -11.00 9.83
N LYS A 5 20.10 -10.15 8.82
CA LYS A 5 19.01 -9.16 8.82
C LYS A 5 18.85 -8.56 7.42
N SER A 6 17.85 -9.05 6.68
CA SER A 6 17.12 -8.26 5.65
C SER A 6 16.07 -9.06 4.86
N LYS A 7 15.59 -10.21 5.36
CA LYS A 7 14.55 -10.98 4.65
C LYS A 7 13.11 -10.46 4.85
N ASP A 8 12.89 -9.52 5.76
CA ASP A 8 11.53 -9.05 6.11
C ASP A 8 11.06 -7.78 5.38
N ASN A 9 11.95 -7.00 4.76
CA ASN A 9 11.54 -5.70 4.18
C ASN A 9 10.80 -5.81 2.84
N VAL A 10 10.96 -6.90 2.10
CA VAL A 10 10.37 -7.02 0.73
C VAL A 10 8.92 -7.51 0.77
N LYS A 11 8.47 -8.08 1.90
CA LYS A 11 7.08 -8.56 2.06
C LYS A 11 6.13 -7.47 2.58
N LEU A 12 6.67 -6.32 3.01
CA LEU A 12 5.92 -5.21 3.58
C LEU A 12 5.20 -4.35 2.52
N ASP A 13 5.61 -4.41 1.25
CA ASP A 13 5.22 -3.43 0.23
C ASP A 13 3.91 -3.76 -0.53
N LEU A 14 3.44 -5.01 -0.43
CA LEU A 14 2.15 -5.44 -0.99
C LEU A 14 1.05 -5.60 0.06
N LYS A 15 1.43 -5.88 1.32
CA LYS A 15 0.47 -6.15 2.39
C LYS A 15 0.16 -4.93 3.25
N SER A 16 1.04 -3.94 3.33
CA SER A 16 0.84 -2.83 4.29
C SER A 16 -0.18 -1.78 3.82
N ILE A 17 -0.30 -1.52 2.51
CA ILE A 17 -1.23 -0.49 2.03
C ILE A 17 -2.67 -1.02 1.95
N THR A 18 -2.87 -2.30 1.63
CA THR A 18 -4.19 -2.85 1.29
C THR A 18 -4.62 -4.09 2.10
N GLU A 19 -3.78 -4.70 2.95
CA GLU A 19 -4.21 -5.83 3.80
C GLU A 19 -4.31 -5.49 5.29
N GLN A 20 -3.87 -4.30 5.72
CA GLN A 20 -4.08 -3.77 7.08
C GLN A 20 -5.23 -2.75 7.17
N GLN A 21 -6.00 -2.61 6.09
CA GLN A 21 -6.90 -1.51 5.73
C GLN A 21 -7.47 -0.72 6.92
N THR A 22 -6.67 0.26 7.32
CA THR A 22 -7.11 1.44 8.04
C THR A 22 -7.99 2.29 7.11
N CYS A 23 -8.64 3.29 7.69
CA CYS A 23 -9.26 4.38 6.93
C CYS A 23 -8.25 5.04 5.97
N PHE A 24 -8.76 5.62 4.88
CA PHE A 24 -7.95 6.30 3.87
C PHE A 24 -7.41 7.62 4.39
N ASP A 25 -6.14 7.91 4.10
CA ASP A 25 -5.50 9.16 4.49
C ASP A 25 -6.30 10.36 3.98
N LYS A 26 -6.67 11.25 4.90
CA LYS A 26 -7.52 12.40 4.58
C LYS A 26 -6.86 13.35 3.57
N ASN A 27 -5.56 13.60 3.72
CA ASN A 27 -4.80 14.51 2.86
C ASN A 27 -4.58 13.91 1.46
N TRP A 28 -4.49 12.59 1.37
CA TRP A 28 -4.44 11.89 0.09
C TRP A 28 -5.74 12.09 -0.70
N ILE A 29 -6.89 11.89 -0.04
CA ILE A 29 -8.21 12.12 -0.67
C ILE A 29 -8.38 13.60 -1.05
N LEU A 30 -7.96 14.53 -0.19
CA LEU A 30 -8.08 15.97 -0.45
C LEU A 30 -7.18 16.50 -1.58
N GLN A 31 -6.27 15.70 -2.13
CA GLN A 31 -5.49 16.10 -3.31
C GLN A 31 -6.39 16.46 -4.49
N LEU A 32 -7.53 15.78 -4.64
CA LEU A 32 -8.41 15.90 -5.80
C LEU A 32 -9.88 16.11 -5.44
N ASN A 33 -10.24 16.14 -4.17
CA ASN A 33 -11.60 16.38 -3.69
C ASN A 33 -11.61 17.52 -2.68
N LYS A 34 -12.78 18.12 -2.45
CA LYS A 34 -12.94 19.18 -1.46
C LYS A 34 -13.25 18.60 -0.08
N GLN A 35 -13.10 19.42 0.95
CA GLN A 35 -13.39 19.03 2.33
C GLN A 35 -14.88 18.71 2.53
N GLU A 36 -15.76 19.40 1.82
CA GLU A 36 -17.20 19.20 1.88
C GLU A 36 -17.62 17.84 1.28
N ASP A 37 -16.88 17.34 0.28
CA ASP A 37 -17.18 16.06 -0.39
C ASP A 37 -16.95 14.84 0.54
N ILE A 38 -16.17 15.02 1.61
CA ILE A 38 -15.75 13.94 2.50
C ILE A 38 -16.19 14.11 3.96
N HIS A 39 -16.83 15.25 4.29
CA HIS A 39 -17.18 15.62 5.67
C HIS A 39 -17.96 14.52 6.38
N ASP A 40 -18.98 13.97 5.72
CA ASP A 40 -19.88 12.97 6.31
C ASP A 40 -19.29 11.55 6.31
N PHE A 41 -18.07 11.40 5.81
CA PHE A 41 -17.39 10.11 5.70
C PHE A 41 -16.13 10.03 6.56
N ILE A 42 -15.91 11.00 7.45
CA ILE A 42 -14.78 10.99 8.38
C ILE A 42 -15.04 9.98 9.49
N CYS A 43 -14.13 9.03 9.66
CA CYS A 43 -14.15 8.07 10.75
C CYS A 43 -14.01 8.78 12.10
N LEU A 44 -14.98 8.62 12.99
CA LEU A 44 -14.96 9.24 14.31
C LEU A 44 -13.77 8.82 15.19
N ILE A 45 -13.19 7.63 14.95
CA ILE A 45 -12.10 7.07 15.76
C ILE A 45 -10.74 7.64 15.32
N CYS A 46 -10.37 7.49 14.05
CA CYS A 46 -9.03 7.87 13.56
C CYS A 46 -9.01 9.22 12.83
N LYS A 47 -10.16 9.86 12.63
CA LYS A 47 -10.32 11.15 11.94
C LYS A 47 -9.82 11.17 10.48
N GLN A 48 -9.74 10.00 9.86
CA GLN A 48 -9.42 9.79 8.44
C GLN A 48 -10.70 9.42 7.65
N VAL A 49 -10.64 9.35 6.32
CA VAL A 49 -11.84 8.99 5.51
C VAL A 49 -12.14 7.51 5.68
N ALA A 50 -13.35 7.16 6.11
CA ALA A 50 -13.71 5.80 6.49
C ALA A 50 -13.51 4.81 5.36
N ASN A 51 -12.74 3.75 5.61
CA ASN A 51 -12.66 2.60 4.71
C ASN A 51 -13.60 1.51 5.24
N ASN A 52 -14.44 0.95 4.36
CA ASN A 52 -15.58 0.12 4.72
C ASN A 52 -16.42 0.77 5.83
N PRO A 53 -17.10 1.89 5.53
CA PRO A 53 -17.80 2.68 6.54
C PRO A 53 -18.93 1.88 7.20
N MET A 54 -18.96 1.99 8.53
CA MET A 54 -20.00 1.48 9.42
C MET A 54 -20.72 2.68 10.05
N GLU A 55 -22.04 2.66 10.01
CA GLU A 55 -22.89 3.60 10.73
C GLU A 55 -23.15 3.08 12.15
N ILE A 56 -23.11 4.00 13.11
CA ILE A 56 -23.47 3.74 14.50
C ILE A 56 -24.93 4.11 14.69
N ASP A 57 -25.74 3.16 15.12
CA ASP A 57 -27.14 3.38 15.52
C ASP A 57 -27.28 3.16 17.03
N CYS A 58 -27.64 4.22 17.74
CA CYS A 58 -27.89 4.19 19.17
C CYS A 58 -28.93 5.22 19.56
N SER A 59 -29.78 4.89 20.53
CA SER A 59 -30.84 5.77 21.03
C SER A 59 -30.33 7.11 21.57
N GLN A 60 -29.10 7.12 22.10
CA GLN A 60 -28.44 8.25 22.73
C GLN A 60 -28.07 9.34 21.71
N HIS A 61 -27.83 8.97 20.46
CA HIS A 61 -27.37 9.88 19.41
C HIS A 61 -28.37 10.02 18.24
N LYS A 62 -29.63 9.62 18.42
CA LYS A 62 -30.67 9.70 17.37
C LYS A 62 -30.96 11.11 16.84
N ASN A 63 -30.71 12.12 17.66
CA ASN A 63 -31.00 13.52 17.34
C ASN A 63 -29.73 14.31 16.98
N MET A 64 -28.60 13.64 16.77
CA MET A 64 -27.41 14.31 16.27
C MET A 64 -27.54 14.49 14.76
N ASP A 65 -27.34 15.72 14.28
CA ASP A 65 -27.29 16.02 12.85
C ASP A 65 -25.97 15.56 12.21
N GLU A 66 -24.97 15.19 13.02
CA GLU A 66 -23.65 14.77 12.55
C GLU A 66 -23.64 13.31 12.06
N SER A 67 -22.83 13.06 11.03
CA SER A 67 -22.63 11.71 10.49
C SER A 67 -21.89 10.81 11.48
N LEU A 68 -22.54 9.73 11.92
CA LEU A 68 -21.99 8.77 12.89
C LEU A 68 -21.27 7.61 12.19
N VAL A 69 -20.22 7.93 11.44
CA VAL A 69 -19.48 6.95 10.62
C VAL A 69 -18.14 6.57 11.24
N VAL A 70 -17.81 5.28 11.21
CA VAL A 70 -16.51 4.73 11.58
C VAL A 70 -16.03 3.73 10.53
N GLY A 71 -14.71 3.61 10.36
CA GLY A 71 -14.15 2.53 9.55
C GLY A 71 -14.31 1.18 10.25
N GLU A 72 -14.67 0.13 9.51
CA GLU A 72 -14.92 -1.21 10.07
C GLU A 72 -13.74 -1.74 10.90
N ASN A 73 -12.51 -1.59 10.40
CA ASN A 73 -11.31 -2.04 11.11
C ASN A 73 -11.06 -1.21 12.38
N CYS A 74 -11.25 0.11 12.32
CA CYS A 74 -11.15 0.99 13.49
C CYS A 74 -12.17 0.58 14.57
N LEU A 75 -13.41 0.28 14.16
CA LEU A 75 -14.45 -0.18 15.07
C LEU A 75 -14.09 -1.52 15.73
N LYS A 76 -13.63 -2.50 14.94
CA LYS A 76 -13.18 -3.81 15.47
C LYS A 76 -12.07 -3.65 16.51
N GLN A 77 -11.07 -2.83 16.22
CA GLN A 77 -9.97 -2.56 17.15
C GLN A 77 -10.45 -1.83 18.41
N PHE A 78 -11.32 -0.84 18.26
CA PHE A 78 -11.87 -0.10 19.39
C PHE A 78 -12.65 -1.01 20.34
N LEU A 79 -13.57 -1.83 19.81
CA LEU A 79 -14.39 -2.75 20.61
C LEU A 79 -13.57 -3.85 21.28
N SER A 80 -12.45 -4.28 20.67
CA SER A 80 -11.55 -5.26 21.30
C SER A 80 -10.88 -4.75 22.59
N LYS A 81 -10.69 -3.43 22.69
CA LYS A 81 -10.08 -2.76 23.85
C LYS A 81 -11.12 -2.19 24.81
N ASN A 82 -12.30 -1.82 24.28
CA ASN A 82 -13.40 -1.18 25.00
C ASN A 82 -14.69 -1.96 24.74
N PRO A 83 -14.85 -3.15 25.34
CA PRO A 83 -16.06 -3.94 25.15
C PRO A 83 -17.27 -3.15 25.64
N ASN A 84 -18.38 -3.24 24.90
CA ASN A 84 -19.65 -2.59 25.23
C ASN A 84 -19.59 -1.06 25.39
N SER A 85 -18.66 -0.39 24.71
CA SER A 85 -18.61 1.07 24.64
C SER A 85 -18.92 1.58 23.24
N CYS A 86 -19.67 2.67 23.16
CA CYS A 86 -19.78 3.45 21.94
C CYS A 86 -18.48 4.24 21.66
N PRO A 87 -18.08 4.40 20.38
CA PRO A 87 -16.97 5.28 19.98
C PRO A 87 -17.18 6.78 20.25
N ILE A 88 -18.40 7.20 20.57
CA ILE A 88 -18.76 8.60 20.81
C ILE A 88 -18.68 8.91 22.31
N GLU A 89 -19.45 8.18 23.13
CA GLU A 89 -19.50 8.32 24.59
C GLU A 89 -19.70 6.97 25.30
N PRO A 90 -19.36 6.82 26.59
CA PRO A 90 -19.52 5.57 27.30
C PRO A 90 -21.00 5.17 27.50
N HIS A 91 -21.50 4.31 26.63
CA HIS A 91 -22.76 3.59 26.80
C HIS A 91 -22.72 2.27 26.01
N ASP A 92 -23.63 1.36 26.35
CA ASP A 92 -23.76 0.04 25.73
C ASP A 92 -24.91 0.00 24.70
N ASN A 93 -25.17 -1.20 24.17
CA ASN A 93 -26.29 -1.52 23.27
C ASN A 93 -26.32 -0.73 21.94
N CYS A 94 -25.14 -0.33 21.43
CA CYS A 94 -25.02 0.22 20.08
C CYS A 94 -25.20 -0.87 19.02
N SER A 95 -25.95 -0.53 17.97
CA SER A 95 -26.00 -1.31 16.74
C SER A 95 -25.03 -0.72 15.72
N TYR A 96 -24.39 -1.59 14.93
CA TYR A 96 -23.46 -1.18 13.89
C TYR A 96 -23.87 -1.83 12.58
N SER A 97 -24.01 -1.03 11.52
CA SER A 97 -24.39 -1.55 10.21
C SER A 97 -23.52 -0.96 9.11
N GLN A 98 -23.28 -1.74 8.07
CA GLN A 98 -22.47 -1.27 6.95
C GLN A 98 -23.28 -0.28 6.10
N SER A 99 -22.73 0.91 5.91
CA SER A 99 -23.36 1.92 5.06
C SER A 99 -23.04 1.67 3.59
N ARG A 100 -24.01 1.07 2.87
CA ARG A 100 -23.86 0.83 1.43
C ARG A 100 -23.79 2.14 0.63
N LEU A 101 -24.47 3.18 1.10
CA LEU A 101 -24.46 4.49 0.45
C LEU A 101 -23.12 5.19 0.67
N ALA A 102 -22.66 5.32 1.92
CA ALA A 102 -21.35 5.93 2.19
C ALA A 102 -20.22 5.19 1.47
N LYS A 103 -20.25 3.85 1.46
CA LYS A 103 -19.27 3.05 0.71
C LYS A 103 -19.28 3.37 -0.78
N ARG A 104 -20.45 3.57 -1.40
CA ARG A 104 -20.56 3.96 -2.81
C ARG A 104 -19.98 5.35 -3.04
N TYR A 105 -20.32 6.34 -2.22
CA TYR A 105 -19.78 7.70 -2.36
C TYR A 105 -18.26 7.74 -2.22
N ILE A 106 -17.71 7.10 -1.18
CA ILE A 106 -16.26 7.02 -0.96
C ILE A 106 -15.56 6.35 -2.14
N ASN A 107 -16.16 5.30 -2.71
CA ASN A 107 -15.63 4.60 -3.87
C ASN A 107 -15.56 5.48 -5.14
N GLU A 108 -16.36 6.54 -5.24
CA GLU A 108 -16.38 7.49 -6.37
C GLU A 108 -15.52 8.74 -6.14
N LEU A 109 -14.81 8.86 -5.01
CA LEU A 109 -13.85 9.93 -4.79
C LEU A 109 -12.66 9.78 -5.74
N ASP A 110 -12.18 10.91 -6.28
CA ASP A 110 -11.03 10.94 -7.18
C ASP A 110 -9.73 10.97 -6.38
N VAL A 111 -8.74 10.17 -6.77
CA VAL A 111 -7.47 10.06 -6.06
C VAL A 111 -6.31 9.90 -7.04
N ILE A 112 -5.14 10.35 -6.61
CA ILE A 112 -3.87 10.04 -7.28
C ILE A 112 -3.34 8.70 -6.80
N CYS A 113 -2.31 8.17 -7.46
CA CYS A 113 -1.61 6.98 -7.00
C CYS A 113 -1.12 7.17 -5.55
N PRO A 114 -1.45 6.27 -4.60
CA PRO A 114 -0.99 6.43 -3.22
C PRO A 114 0.53 6.27 -3.08
N ARG A 115 1.19 5.48 -3.95
CA ARG A 115 2.65 5.41 -4.00
C ARG A 115 3.28 6.74 -4.43
N GLN A 116 2.67 7.44 -5.39
CA GLN A 116 3.10 8.78 -5.83
C GLN A 116 2.95 9.79 -4.67
N PHE A 117 1.80 9.80 -4.02
CA PHE A 117 1.52 10.68 -2.88
C PHE A 117 2.54 10.50 -1.75
N GLN A 118 2.90 9.26 -1.41
CA GLN A 118 3.90 8.99 -0.38
C GLN A 118 5.28 9.51 -0.78
N GLN A 119 5.72 9.29 -2.02
CA GLN A 119 7.01 9.78 -2.51
C GLN A 119 7.08 11.31 -2.47
N GLU A 120 6.01 12.01 -2.87
CA GLU A 120 5.94 13.46 -2.83
C GLU A 120 6.02 14.01 -1.40
N GLN A 121 5.37 13.36 -0.44
CA GLN A 121 5.49 13.74 0.98
C GLN A 121 6.91 13.57 1.53
N GLU A 122 7.53 12.42 1.26
CA GLU A 122 8.90 12.12 1.72
C GLU A 122 9.89 13.14 1.14
N GLN A 123 9.74 13.52 -0.13
CA GLN A 123 10.57 14.55 -0.76
C GLN A 123 10.39 15.93 -0.15
N GLN A 124 9.14 16.36 0.11
CA GLN A 124 8.89 17.64 0.77
C GLN A 124 9.54 17.68 2.15
N GLN A 125 9.45 16.60 2.92
CA GLN A 125 10.13 16.51 4.23
C GLN A 125 11.66 16.62 4.08
N LEU A 126 12.24 15.90 3.12
CA LEU A 126 13.68 15.96 2.84
C LEU A 126 14.12 17.38 2.46
N GLN A 127 13.39 18.06 1.57
CA GLN A 127 13.69 19.44 1.15
C GLN A 127 13.58 20.44 2.31
N ILE A 128 12.61 20.28 3.22
CA ILE A 128 12.49 21.12 4.42
C ILE A 128 13.69 20.90 5.36
N SER A 129 14.20 19.67 5.45
CA SER A 129 15.38 19.35 6.26
C SER A 129 16.73 19.76 5.63
N THR A 130 16.81 19.91 4.30
CA THR A 130 18.04 20.27 3.57
C THR A 130 18.17 21.75 3.21
N GLN A 131 17.25 22.63 3.64
CA GLN A 131 17.36 24.10 3.50
C GLN A 131 18.55 24.76 4.25
N ARG A 132 19.62 24.02 4.57
CA ARG A 132 20.92 24.56 5.03
C ARG A 132 22.08 24.44 4.04
N GLY A 133 21.87 23.93 2.82
CA GLY A 133 22.94 23.89 1.83
C GLY A 133 22.41 23.94 0.41
N HIS A 134 22.71 25.03 -0.29
CA HIS A 134 22.65 25.08 -1.75
C HIS A 134 23.52 23.97 -2.34
N GLU A 135 22.95 23.19 -3.25
CA GLU A 135 23.62 22.71 -4.46
C GLU A 135 22.51 22.20 -5.40
N GLU A 136 22.46 22.77 -6.61
CA GLU A 136 21.61 22.33 -7.73
C GLU A 136 22.12 20.95 -8.20
N GLY A 137 21.85 19.92 -7.39
CA GLY A 137 22.09 18.53 -7.73
C GLY A 137 21.02 18.07 -8.69
N GLU A 138 21.44 17.51 -9.82
CA GLU A 138 20.63 16.87 -10.86
C GLU A 138 19.36 16.25 -10.28
N THR A 139 18.20 16.79 -10.67
CA THR A 139 16.90 16.15 -10.47
C THR A 139 16.93 14.82 -11.20
N HIS A 140 17.41 13.77 -10.54
CA HIS A 140 17.26 12.38 -10.96
C HIS A 140 15.80 12.24 -11.38
N GLY A 141 15.55 12.06 -12.67
CA GLY A 141 14.21 12.13 -13.26
C GLY A 141 13.25 11.28 -12.45
N ILE A 142 12.42 11.93 -11.64
CA ILE A 142 11.51 11.23 -10.73
C ILE A 142 10.56 10.48 -11.64
N VAL A 143 10.63 9.16 -11.60
CA VAL A 143 9.62 8.31 -12.24
C VAL A 143 8.32 8.65 -11.53
N SER A 144 7.38 9.22 -12.25
CA SER A 144 6.06 9.56 -11.72
C SER A 144 5.03 8.53 -12.15
N CYS A 145 3.99 8.37 -11.33
CA CYS A 145 2.78 7.70 -11.75
C CYS A 145 1.70 8.73 -12.11
N ASP A 146 1.14 8.62 -13.31
CA ASP A 146 0.08 9.48 -13.83
C ASP A 146 -1.33 9.02 -13.48
N PHE A 147 -1.46 7.97 -12.66
CA PHE A 147 -2.77 7.46 -12.25
C PHE A 147 -3.54 8.53 -11.49
N LYS A 148 -4.70 8.87 -12.05
CA LYS A 148 -5.74 9.69 -11.46
C LYS A 148 -7.07 9.01 -11.74
N GLY A 149 -7.76 8.55 -10.70
CA GLY A 149 -8.96 7.75 -10.86
C GLY A 149 -9.74 7.57 -9.57
N LYS A 150 -10.73 6.68 -9.58
CA LYS A 150 -11.62 6.45 -8.44
C LYS A 150 -10.97 5.57 -7.36
N VAL A 151 -11.29 5.79 -6.09
CA VAL A 151 -10.81 4.98 -4.94
C VAL A 151 -11.00 3.48 -5.20
N LYS A 152 -12.15 3.07 -5.74
CA LYS A 152 -12.45 1.65 -6.03
C LYS A 152 -11.50 1.00 -7.04
N HIS A 153 -10.77 1.76 -7.86
CA HIS A 153 -9.84 1.25 -8.86
C HIS A 153 -8.38 1.24 -8.37
N VAL A 154 -8.10 1.76 -7.18
CA VAL A 154 -6.73 1.92 -6.68
C VAL A 154 -6.03 0.58 -6.50
N ASN A 155 -6.70 -0.43 -5.94
CA ASN A 155 -6.08 -1.74 -5.70
C ASN A 155 -5.68 -2.41 -7.02
N ASP A 156 -6.58 -2.42 -8.00
CA ASP A 156 -6.31 -2.93 -9.35
C ASP A 156 -5.10 -2.22 -9.98
N HIS A 157 -5.07 -0.89 -9.87
CA HIS A 157 -3.91 -0.11 -10.31
C HIS A 157 -2.61 -0.52 -9.59
N LEU A 158 -2.61 -0.62 -8.26
CA LEU A 158 -1.41 -0.92 -7.47
C LEU A 158 -0.84 -2.32 -7.74
N GLU A 159 -1.72 -3.29 -8.05
CA GLU A 159 -1.37 -4.67 -8.33
C GLU A 159 -0.88 -4.88 -9.76
N HIS A 160 -1.52 -4.21 -10.73
CA HIS A 160 -1.35 -4.56 -12.14
C HIS A 160 -0.66 -3.50 -12.99
N SER A 161 -0.84 -2.22 -12.66
CA SER A 161 -0.53 -1.12 -13.60
C SER A 161 0.43 -0.08 -13.05
N CYS A 162 0.67 -0.05 -11.73
CA CYS A 162 1.50 0.97 -11.11
C CYS A 162 2.98 0.81 -11.46
N PHE A 163 3.56 1.81 -12.13
CA PHE A 163 4.98 1.85 -12.49
C PHE A 163 5.91 2.01 -11.29
N LEU A 164 5.39 2.56 -10.18
CA LEU A 164 6.11 2.73 -8.92
C LEU A 164 6.18 1.43 -8.10
N GLN A 165 5.61 0.33 -8.59
CA GLN A 165 5.70 -0.97 -7.95
C GLN A 165 7.16 -1.45 -7.93
N ILE A 166 7.65 -1.87 -6.77
CA ILE A 166 8.94 -2.57 -6.69
C ILE A 166 8.70 -4.03 -7.11
N VAL A 167 9.47 -4.49 -8.10
CA VAL A 167 9.40 -5.86 -8.62
C VAL A 167 10.74 -6.55 -8.49
N LYS A 168 10.70 -7.88 -8.30
CA LYS A 168 11.88 -8.73 -8.35
C LYS A 168 12.29 -8.97 -9.81
N CYS A 169 13.59 -9.11 -10.03
CA CYS A 169 14.11 -9.54 -11.32
C CYS A 169 13.50 -10.90 -11.73
N TRP A 170 13.19 -11.04 -13.02
CA TRP A 170 12.61 -12.27 -13.58
C TRP A 170 13.56 -13.47 -13.47
N PHE A 171 14.86 -13.21 -13.36
CA PHE A 171 15.90 -14.22 -13.13
C PHE A 171 16.14 -14.53 -11.64
N GLY A 172 15.23 -14.12 -10.74
CA GLY A 172 15.34 -14.37 -9.32
C GLY A 172 15.44 -15.85 -8.95
N SER A 173 14.74 -16.73 -9.68
CA SER A 173 14.83 -18.19 -9.51
C SER A 173 16.22 -18.76 -9.84
N PHE A 174 17.00 -18.07 -10.68
CA PHE A 174 18.35 -18.45 -11.06
C PHE A 174 19.44 -17.77 -10.20
N GLY A 175 19.04 -16.94 -9.23
CA GLY A 175 19.95 -16.30 -8.28
C GLY A 175 20.15 -14.79 -8.47
N CYS A 176 19.42 -14.14 -9.37
CA CYS A 176 19.45 -12.67 -9.47
C CYS A 176 18.59 -12.03 -8.37
N ASN A 177 19.23 -11.49 -7.33
CA ASN A 177 18.52 -10.88 -6.20
C ASN A 177 18.14 -9.39 -6.42
N HIS A 178 18.21 -8.90 -7.66
CA HIS A 178 17.92 -7.50 -7.94
C HIS A 178 16.42 -7.20 -7.80
N THR A 179 16.13 -6.05 -7.20
CA THR A 179 14.79 -5.47 -7.08
C THR A 179 14.86 -4.04 -7.55
N CYS A 180 13.91 -3.62 -8.39
CA CYS A 180 13.84 -2.25 -8.88
C CYS A 180 12.38 -1.85 -9.13
N LEU A 181 12.16 -0.57 -9.44
CA LEU A 181 10.86 -0.10 -9.91
C LEU A 181 10.48 -0.84 -11.19
N LYS A 182 9.18 -1.11 -11.36
CA LYS A 182 8.62 -1.75 -12.54
C LYS A 182 8.97 -1.00 -13.82
N SER A 183 9.08 0.33 -13.77
CA SER A 183 9.57 1.14 -14.89
C SER A 183 11.01 0.84 -15.30
N ALA A 184 11.88 0.50 -14.35
CA ALA A 184 13.31 0.26 -14.58
C ALA A 184 13.66 -1.21 -14.84
N ILE A 185 12.67 -2.11 -14.83
CA ILE A 185 12.94 -3.55 -14.96
C ILE A 185 13.51 -3.90 -16.35
N HIS A 186 13.02 -3.26 -17.40
CA HIS A 186 13.51 -3.51 -18.76
C HIS A 186 14.96 -3.05 -18.94
N ASP A 187 15.34 -1.91 -18.37
CA ASP A 187 16.71 -1.41 -18.41
C ASP A 187 17.65 -2.35 -17.64
N HIS A 188 17.21 -2.83 -16.47
CA HIS A 188 17.94 -3.84 -15.71
C HIS A 188 18.14 -5.12 -16.54
N LEU A 189 17.08 -5.67 -17.13
CA LEU A 189 17.12 -6.90 -17.93
C LEU A 189 18.05 -6.75 -19.15
N THR A 190 17.99 -5.60 -19.83
CA THR A 190 18.80 -5.34 -21.02
C THR A 190 20.27 -5.17 -20.66
N SER A 191 20.57 -4.35 -19.64
CA SER A 191 21.94 -4.05 -19.23
C SER A 191 22.65 -5.23 -18.57
N ASN A 192 21.89 -6.18 -17.99
CA ASN A 192 22.42 -7.34 -17.28
C ASN A 192 22.20 -8.67 -18.03
N MET A 193 21.86 -8.61 -19.32
CA MET A 193 21.51 -9.79 -20.12
C MET A 193 22.59 -10.88 -20.05
N LYS A 194 23.88 -10.52 -20.14
CA LYS A 194 24.99 -11.48 -20.03
C LYS A 194 25.01 -12.19 -18.68
N LEU A 195 24.89 -11.44 -17.58
CA LEU A 195 24.82 -11.99 -16.23
C LEU A 195 23.64 -12.97 -16.11
N HIS A 196 22.48 -12.58 -16.62
CA HIS A 196 21.29 -13.42 -16.60
C HIS A 196 21.48 -14.72 -17.40
N PHE A 197 22.11 -14.66 -18.57
CA PHE A 197 22.49 -15.86 -19.33
C PHE A 197 23.45 -16.76 -18.55
N ASP A 198 24.51 -16.20 -17.93
CA ASP A 198 25.48 -16.98 -17.15
C ASP A 198 24.80 -17.71 -15.97
N LEU A 199 23.83 -17.07 -15.30
CA LEU A 199 23.05 -17.70 -14.23
C LEU A 199 22.20 -18.88 -14.73
N VAL A 200 21.58 -18.74 -15.91
CA VAL A 200 20.79 -19.82 -16.53
C VAL A 200 21.69 -20.98 -16.92
N ILE A 201 22.83 -20.73 -17.57
CA ILE A 201 23.78 -21.77 -17.97
C ILE A 201 24.31 -22.52 -16.74
N LYS A 202 24.74 -21.80 -15.70
CA LYS A 202 25.20 -22.42 -14.45
C LYS A 202 24.13 -23.31 -13.81
N SER A 203 22.87 -22.87 -13.84
CA SER A 203 21.75 -23.64 -13.30
C SER A 203 21.49 -24.90 -14.13
N PHE A 204 21.58 -24.78 -15.46
CA PHE A 204 21.44 -25.91 -16.38
C PHE A 204 22.56 -26.95 -16.21
N ASP A 205 23.82 -26.51 -16.12
CA ASP A 205 24.96 -27.39 -15.89
C ASP A 205 24.84 -28.14 -14.56
N SER A 206 24.40 -27.45 -13.51
CA SER A 206 24.14 -28.06 -12.20
C SER A 206 23.05 -29.13 -12.30
N LEU A 207 21.97 -28.86 -13.03
CA LEU A 207 20.90 -29.83 -13.26
C LEU A 207 21.39 -31.05 -14.05
N GLN A 208 22.20 -30.85 -15.09
CA GLN A 208 22.79 -31.96 -15.85
C GLN A 208 23.70 -32.84 -14.99
N GLN A 209 24.50 -32.23 -14.11
CA GLN A 209 25.35 -32.97 -13.17
C GLN A 209 24.51 -33.81 -12.20
N ILE A 210 23.45 -33.22 -11.64
CA ILE A 210 22.52 -33.92 -10.74
C ILE A 210 21.87 -35.11 -11.46
N ILE A 211 21.37 -34.92 -12.68
CA ILE A 211 20.75 -36.01 -13.47
C ILE A 211 21.75 -37.14 -13.72
N ARG A 212 22.99 -36.82 -14.12
CA ARG A 212 24.04 -37.82 -14.35
C ARG A 212 24.38 -38.59 -13.07
N GLN A 213 24.44 -37.92 -11.93
CA GLN A 213 24.67 -38.57 -10.63
C GLN A 213 23.57 -39.57 -10.30
N TYR A 214 22.29 -39.20 -10.46
CA TYR A 214 21.17 -40.12 -10.24
C TYR A 214 21.16 -41.30 -11.21
N GLN A 215 21.54 -41.10 -12.48
CA GLN A 215 21.64 -42.20 -13.46
C GLN A 215 22.75 -43.21 -13.11
N VAL A 216 23.86 -42.76 -12.53
CA VAL A 216 24.95 -43.64 -12.07
C VAL A 216 24.60 -44.36 -10.76
N SER A 217 23.74 -43.78 -9.92
CA SER A 217 23.37 -44.32 -8.60
C SER A 217 22.26 -45.39 -8.65
N LEU A 218 21.70 -45.64 -9.83
CA LEU A 218 20.65 -46.65 -10.08
C LEU A 218 21.23 -48.00 -10.61
N PHE A 219 22.55 -48.13 -10.64
CA PHE A 219 23.29 -49.37 -10.92
C PHE A 219 24.18 -49.73 -9.72
#